data_AF-A0A7S2S7U3-F1
#
_entry.id   AF-A0A7S2S7U3-F1
#
_cell.length_a   1.000
_cell.length_b   1.000
_cell.length_c   1.000
_cell.angle_alpha   90.00
_cell.angle_beta   90.00
_cell.angle_gamma   90.00
#
_symmetry.space_group_name_H-M   'P 1'
#
loop_
_entity.id
_entity.type
_entity.pdbx_description
1 polymer ?
#
loop_
_entity_poly.entity_id
_entity_poly.type
_entity_poly.pdbx_seq_one_letter_code
_entity_poly.pdbx_strand_id
1 'polypeptide(L)'
;SAHLHHWIDLIFGYKQRPPHMANGNPEAVKACNVYRFYHYPDAFSMDEMEQQDPATHAVWIKTANEFGQVPIQLFPKRPHPQRIPLHQADTIWPIASTVSGAGTCL
;
A
#
# COMPACT_ATOMS: atom_id res chain seq x y z
N SER A 1 -12.61 -7.84 9.87
CA SER A 1 -11.72 -7.40 10.97
C SER A 1 -12.01 -5.94 11.29
N ALA A 2 -12.04 -5.58 12.57
CA ALA A 2 -12.19 -4.18 13.01
C ALA A 2 -10.94 -3.32 12.73
N HIS A 3 -9.77 -3.94 12.54
CA HIS A 3 -8.48 -3.23 12.46
C HIS A 3 -7.82 -3.27 11.07
N LEU A 4 -8.44 -3.89 10.06
CA LEU A 4 -7.84 -4.00 8.71
C LEU A 4 -7.52 -2.63 8.10
N HIS A 5 -8.35 -1.63 8.38
CA HIS A 5 -8.15 -0.26 7.90
C HIS A 5 -6.82 0.36 8.35
N HIS A 6 -6.30 -0.02 9.53
CA HIS A 6 -4.97 0.42 9.96
C HIS A 6 -3.85 -0.21 9.14
N TRP A 7 -3.99 -1.48 8.73
CA TRP A 7 -3.03 -2.09 7.82
C TRP A 7 -3.11 -1.45 6.43
N ILE A 8 -4.30 -1.12 5.96
CA ILE A 8 -4.48 -0.38 4.70
C ILE A 8 -3.82 1.00 4.80
N ASP A 9 -3.91 1.69 5.94
CA ASP A 9 -3.22 2.97 6.15
C ASP A 9 -1.70 2.86 6.01
N LEU A 10 -1.11 1.74 6.43
CA LEU A 10 0.32 1.47 6.31
C LEU A 10 0.73 1.16 4.87
N ILE A 11 -0.04 0.33 4.17
CA ILE A 11 0.37 -0.19 2.86
C ILE A 11 -0.09 0.68 1.70
N PHE A 12 -1.23 1.37 1.81
CA PHE A 12 -1.81 2.16 0.71
C PHE A 12 -2.22 3.57 1.14
N GLY A 13 -2.23 3.86 2.44
CA GLY A 13 -2.75 5.11 2.98
C GLY A 13 -1.67 6.11 3.39
N TYR A 14 -2.07 7.03 4.25
CA TYR A 14 -1.25 8.16 4.66
C TYR A 14 -0.03 7.77 5.50
N LYS A 15 0.04 6.55 6.05
CA LYS A 15 1.20 6.05 6.83
C LYS A 15 2.22 5.29 5.98
N GLN A 16 2.09 5.28 4.65
CA GLN A 16 3.00 4.57 3.75
C GLN A 16 4.33 5.30 3.52
N ARG A 17 4.31 6.64 3.45
CA ARG A 17 5.42 7.45 2.93
C ARG A 17 6.02 8.40 3.98
N PRO A 18 7.35 8.51 4.05
CA PRO A 18 8.02 9.43 4.96
C PRO A 18 7.85 10.91 4.56
N PRO A 19 7.99 11.87 5.48
CA PRO A 19 7.70 13.30 5.25
C PRO A 19 8.45 13.98 4.10
N HIS A 20 9.64 13.48 3.74
CA HIS A 20 10.48 14.08 2.70
C HIS A 20 10.02 13.71 1.28
N MET A 21 9.11 12.74 1.13
CA MET A 21 8.57 12.33 -0.17
C MET A 21 7.28 13.07 -0.49
N ALA A 22 6.92 13.09 -1.77
CA ALA A 22 5.62 13.57 -2.22
C ALA A 22 4.48 12.79 -1.53
N ASN A 23 3.50 13.53 -1.00
CA ASN A 23 2.40 12.99 -0.19
C ASN A 23 2.85 12.23 1.09
N GLY A 24 4.07 12.53 1.55
CA GLY A 24 4.64 11.99 2.78
C GLY A 24 3.94 12.47 4.05
N ASN A 25 4.01 11.65 5.10
CA ASN A 25 3.40 11.96 6.39
C ASN A 25 4.32 11.55 7.56
N PRO A 26 4.45 12.36 8.63
CA PRO A 26 5.20 11.99 9.84
C PRO A 26 4.71 10.69 10.50
N GLU A 27 3.45 10.31 10.29
CA GLU A 27 2.88 9.08 10.83
C GLU A 27 3.51 7.81 10.26
N ALA A 28 4.12 7.85 9.07
CA ALA A 28 4.89 6.72 8.55
C ALA A 28 6.11 6.41 9.43
N VAL A 29 6.82 7.45 9.89
CA VAL A 29 7.97 7.32 10.78
C VAL A 29 7.53 6.85 12.16
N LYS A 30 6.45 7.43 12.71
CA LYS A 30 5.91 7.02 14.02
C LYS A 30 5.44 5.57 14.03
N ALA A 31 4.95 5.08 12.90
CA ALA A 31 4.54 3.68 12.73
C ALA A 31 5.69 2.74 12.38
N CYS A 32 6.94 3.23 12.33
CA CYS A 32 8.12 2.46 11.90
C CYS A 32 7.94 1.81 10.50
N ASN A 33 7.25 2.51 9.59
CA ASN A 33 6.86 2.01 8.28
C ASN A 33 7.54 2.81 7.16
N VAL A 34 8.87 2.87 7.19
CA VAL A 34 9.68 3.59 6.20
C VAL A 34 10.65 2.61 5.56
N TYR A 35 10.63 2.56 4.23
CA TYR A 35 11.50 1.71 3.43
C TYR A 35 12.60 2.55 2.76
N ARG A 36 13.55 1.86 2.11
CA ARG A 36 14.58 2.55 1.30
C ARG A 36 13.94 3.25 0.09
N PHE A 37 14.51 4.39 -0.30
CA PHE A 37 13.94 5.27 -1.33
C PHE A 37 13.62 4.55 -2.63
N TYR A 38 14.48 3.62 -3.07
CA TYR A 38 14.32 2.92 -4.35
C TYR A 38 13.25 1.82 -4.36
N HIS A 39 12.63 1.51 -3.22
CA HIS A 39 11.45 0.65 -3.19
C HIS A 39 10.17 1.42 -3.50
N TYR A 40 10.19 2.75 -3.47
CA TYR A 40 9.04 3.58 -3.84
C TYR A 40 9.08 3.89 -5.34
N PRO A 41 8.00 3.62 -6.08
CA PRO A 41 7.99 3.65 -7.55
C PRO A 41 8.17 5.04 -8.15
N ASP A 42 7.94 6.11 -7.39
CA ASP A 42 8.02 7.51 -7.83
C ASP A 42 9.18 8.29 -7.19
N ALA A 43 10.13 7.59 -6.55
CA ALA A 43 11.28 8.24 -5.93
C ALA A 43 12.33 8.75 -6.93
N PHE A 44 12.38 8.19 -8.14
CA PHE A 44 13.32 8.56 -9.21
C PHE A 44 12.83 8.04 -10.58
N SER A 45 13.38 8.58 -11.67
CA SER A 45 13.11 8.11 -13.03
C SER A 45 14.03 6.93 -13.38
N MET A 46 13.45 5.76 -13.71
CA MET A 46 14.23 4.58 -14.13
C MET A 46 14.94 4.81 -15.47
N ASP A 47 14.29 5.50 -16.41
CA ASP A 47 14.86 5.78 -17.73
C ASP A 47 16.10 6.70 -17.63
N GLU A 48 16.05 7.70 -16.75
CA GLU A 48 17.19 8.60 -16.52
C GLU A 48 18.35 7.84 -15.84
N MET A 49 18.05 6.95 -14.90
CA MET A 49 19.04 6.13 -14.22
C MET A 49 19.72 5.15 -15.17
N GLU A 50 18.97 4.53 -16.08
CA GLU A 50 19.53 3.63 -17.10
C GLU A 50 20.55 4.34 -17.99
N GLN A 51 20.29 5.61 -18.35
CA GLN A 51 21.19 6.40 -19.19
C GLN A 51 22.43 6.89 -18.43
N GLN A 52 22.27 7.29 -17.17
CA GLN A 52 23.35 7.87 -16.36
C GLN A 52 24.27 6.82 -15.74
N ASP A 53 23.69 5.74 -15.20
CA ASP A 53 24.41 4.66 -14.55
C ASP A 53 23.70 3.30 -14.77
N PRO A 54 23.98 2.64 -15.91
CA PRO A 54 23.39 1.34 -16.23
C PRO A 54 23.69 0.25 -15.19
N ALA A 55 24.83 0.33 -14.50
CA ALA A 55 25.23 -0.66 -13.50
C ALA A 55 24.35 -0.57 -12.26
N THR A 56 24.11 0.66 -11.76
CA THR A 56 23.19 0.90 -10.64
C THR A 56 21.75 0.55 -11.01
N HIS A 57 21.31 0.89 -12.23
CA HIS A 57 19.99 0.51 -12.74
C HIS A 57 19.76 -1.01 -12.67
N ALA A 58 20.72 -1.81 -13.13
CA ALA A 58 20.63 -3.28 -13.09
C ALA A 58 20.54 -3.83 -11.67
N VAL A 59 21.29 -3.25 -10.72
CA VAL A 59 21.22 -3.63 -9.30
C VAL A 59 19.84 -3.34 -8.71
N TRP A 60 19.22 -2.22 -9.09
CA TRP A 60 17.89 -1.87 -8.60
C TRP A 60 16.80 -2.76 -9.16
N ILE A 61 16.82 -3.09 -10.45
CA ILE A 61 15.90 -4.06 -11.04
C ILE A 61 16.00 -5.40 -10.30
N LYS A 62 17.23 -5.88 -10.09
CA LYS A 62 17.46 -7.11 -9.33
C LYS A 62 16.89 -7.01 -7.91
N THR A 63 17.14 -5.89 -7.24
CA THR A 63 16.66 -5.64 -5.88
C THR A 63 15.13 -5.62 -5.82
N ALA A 64 14.46 -4.98 -6.79
CA ALA A 64 13.00 -4.93 -6.86
C ALA A 64 12.39 -6.32 -7.09
N ASN A 65 13.04 -7.15 -7.91
CA ASN A 65 12.61 -8.53 -8.18
C ASN A 65 12.80 -9.45 -6.95
N GLU A 66 13.85 -9.24 -6.16
CA GLU A 66 14.22 -10.12 -5.04
C GLU A 66 13.64 -9.67 -3.69
N PHE A 67 13.55 -8.37 -3.44
CA PHE A 67 13.16 -7.79 -2.15
C PHE A 67 11.81 -7.06 -2.17
N GLY A 68 11.22 -6.89 -3.35
CA GLY A 68 9.89 -6.34 -3.54
C GLY A 68 9.85 -4.83 -3.78
N GLN A 69 8.63 -4.36 -4.03
CA GLN A 69 8.31 -2.95 -4.34
C GLN A 69 7.17 -2.49 -3.43
N VAL A 70 7.21 -1.23 -3.01
CA VAL A 70 6.11 -0.63 -2.26
C VAL A 70 4.95 -0.34 -3.21
N PRO A 71 3.71 -0.80 -2.93
CA PRO A 71 2.57 -0.47 -3.77
C PRO A 71 2.32 1.03 -3.87
N ILE A 72 1.61 1.46 -4.92
CA ILE A 72 1.23 2.88 -5.05
C ILE A 72 0.37 3.35 -3.87
N GLN A 73 0.57 4.61 -3.45
CA GLN A 73 -0.25 5.21 -2.41
C GLN A 73 -1.62 5.61 -2.98
N LEU A 74 -2.70 5.04 -2.43
CA LEU A 74 -4.06 5.29 -2.89
C LEU A 74 -4.75 6.38 -2.05
N PHE A 75 -4.49 6.45 -0.74
CA PHE A 75 -5.20 7.33 0.20
C PHE A 75 -4.24 8.24 0.98
N PRO A 76 -3.66 9.27 0.35
CA PRO A 76 -2.59 10.05 0.98
C PRO A 76 -3.06 11.01 2.08
N LYS A 77 -4.32 11.46 2.03
CA LYS A 77 -4.77 12.62 2.84
C LYS A 77 -5.52 12.26 4.12
N ARG A 78 -6.22 11.12 4.14
CA ARG A 78 -7.17 10.79 5.21
C ARG A 78 -7.00 9.34 5.64
N PRO A 79 -7.24 9.02 6.92
CA PRO A 79 -7.28 7.63 7.39
C PRO A 79 -8.33 6.83 6.63
N HIS A 80 -8.00 5.57 6.34
CA HIS A 80 -8.93 4.65 5.70
C HIS A 80 -10.12 4.37 6.64
N PRO A 81 -11.37 4.45 6.14
CA PRO A 81 -12.53 4.20 6.97
C PRO A 81 -12.54 2.76 7.50
N GLN A 82 -12.95 2.59 8.76
CA GLN A 82 -13.17 1.26 9.31
C GLN A 82 -14.32 0.56 8.57
N ARG A 83 -14.16 -0.74 8.31
CA ARG A 83 -15.21 -1.54 7.69
C ARG A 83 -16.47 -1.55 8.54
N ILE A 84 -17.61 -1.27 7.92
CA ILE A 84 -18.93 -1.35 8.55
C ILE A 84 -19.20 -2.81 8.95
N PRO A 85 -19.66 -3.08 10.18
CA PRO A 85 -20.10 -4.41 10.58
C PRO A 85 -21.19 -4.95 9.66
N LEU A 86 -21.18 -6.27 9.40
CA LEU A 86 -22.14 -6.88 8.47
C LEU A 86 -23.60 -6.64 8.89
N HIS A 87 -23.90 -6.61 10.18
CA HIS A 87 -25.24 -6.33 10.70
C HIS A 87 -25.71 -4.88 10.50
N GLN A 88 -24.80 -3.97 10.16
CA GLN A 88 -25.08 -2.56 9.84
C GLN A 88 -24.93 -2.26 8.35
N ALA A 89 -24.46 -3.23 7.56
CA ALA A 89 -24.26 -3.03 6.13
C ALA A 89 -25.59 -3.23 5.40
N ASP A 90 -25.96 -2.28 4.54
CA ASP A 90 -27.04 -2.46 3.59
C ASP A 90 -26.63 -3.55 2.59
N THR A 91 -27.05 -4.79 2.85
CA THR A 91 -26.85 -5.92 1.94
C THR A 91 -27.79 -5.79 0.75
N ILE A 92 -27.48 -4.86 -0.15
CA ILE A 92 -28.02 -4.90 -1.51
C ILE A 92 -27.23 -6.01 -2.23
N TRP A 93 -27.86 -7.17 -2.41
CA TRP A 93 -27.31 -8.29 -3.15
C TRP A 93 -26.96 -7.87 -4.61
N PRO A 94 -25.86 -8.36 -5.22
CA PRO A 94 -25.29 -9.69 -4.99
C PRO A 94 -23.84 -9.78 -4.49
N ILE A 95 -23.40 -8.92 -3.57
CA ILE A 95 -21.97 -8.90 -3.14
C ILE A 95 -21.74 -9.42 -1.71
N ALA A 96 -22.77 -9.67 -0.90
CA ALA A 96 -22.59 -10.28 0.43
C ALA A 96 -23.72 -11.27 0.78
N SER A 97 -23.40 -12.56 0.72
CA SER A 97 -24.25 -13.61 1.30
C SER A 97 -24.18 -13.57 2.82
N THR A 98 -25.33 -13.50 3.47
CA THR A 98 -25.49 -13.61 4.93
C THR A 98 -25.83 -15.04 5.37
N VAL A 99 -25.74 -16.02 4.49
CA VAL A 99 -26.14 -17.40 4.81
C VAL A 99 -25.05 -18.10 5.62
N SER A 100 -25.29 -18.29 6.91
CA SER A 100 -24.48 -19.17 7.75
C SER A 100 -24.57 -20.61 7.23
N GLY A 101 -23.47 -21.14 6.69
CA GLY A 101 -23.38 -22.51 6.16
C GLY A 101 -23.28 -22.64 4.64
N ALA A 102 -23.31 -21.54 3.88
CA ALA A 102 -23.03 -21.61 2.45
C ALA A 102 -21.52 -21.75 2.21
N GLY A 103 -21.05 -22.99 2.16
CA GLY A 103 -19.71 -23.31 1.68
C GLY A 103 -19.57 -22.85 0.23
N THR A 104 -18.90 -21.73 0.00
CA THR A 104 -18.35 -21.41 -1.32
C THR A 104 -17.07 -22.21 -1.50
N CYS A 105 -17.23 -23.50 -1.80
CA CYS A 105 -16.22 -24.27 -2.50
C CYS A 105 -16.52 -24.18 -4.00
N LEU A 106 -15.46 -23.80 -4.74
CA LEU A 106 -15.30 -23.75 -6.21
C LEU A 106 -15.90 -22.52 -6.92
#